data_AF-A0AAD0X3A1-F1
#
_entry.id   AF-A0AAD0X3A1-F1
#
_cell.length_a   1.000
_cell.length_b   1.000
_cell.length_c   1.000
_cell.angle_alpha   90.00
_cell.angle_beta   90.00
_cell.angle_gamma   90.00
#
_symmetry.space_group_name_H-M   'P 1'
#
loop_
_entity.id
_entity.type
_entity.pdbx_description
1 polymer ?
#
loop_
_entity_poly.entity_id
_entity_poly.type
_entity_poly.pdbx_seq_one_letter_code
_entity_poly.pdbx_strand_id
1 'polypeptide(L)'
;MRRTIVILLSLAAATAQAELKALDDAELSNVDGAGIGFVLDQVLLDANNATITINDITNAAKQNVPISVKEFYLGAAGSNKGANLSPVTIGRLDHPFALNLAKGEAMRTLRDDGQWVQTTPSNVTVLEFMFPERLTGAAGQPCIAGLAAAGNNCSSRASEKVDLGIRFDFQVAAGRTDILNLDFAELAMDGSYLRLWGDSSRSQMVGEARINLFTKSLQIMSCAAGTTGCTTATEQRDRTIFLNNAFANISLGYGKTQPLLFDVSSNGQFVLELPNPTASGTSQAQKDALAADFYANAPRTNIVINSLQTGSGSFSSGGYNFGYNALQGLSINYLKVTSHDL
;
A
#
# COMPACT_ATOMS: atom_id res chain seq x y z
N MET A 1 -23.96 17.45 -45.43
CA MET A 1 -24.62 17.35 -44.11
C MET A 1 -24.07 16.23 -43.21
N ARG A 2 -23.94 14.97 -43.66
CA ARG A 2 -23.44 13.86 -42.79
C ARG A 2 -22.01 14.02 -42.25
N ARG A 3 -21.07 14.64 -42.99
CA ARG A 3 -19.68 14.86 -42.54
C ARG A 3 -19.53 15.98 -41.51
N THR A 4 -20.43 16.95 -41.50
CA THR A 4 -20.38 18.11 -40.58
C THR A 4 -20.86 17.73 -39.17
N ILE A 5 -21.79 16.76 -39.07
CA ILE A 5 -22.33 16.26 -37.80
C ILE A 5 -21.28 15.45 -37.02
N VAL A 6 -20.42 14.69 -37.70
CA VAL A 6 -19.38 13.87 -37.05
C VAL A 6 -18.29 14.75 -36.42
N ILE A 7 -17.93 15.87 -37.05
CA ILE A 7 -16.93 16.82 -36.52
C ILE A 7 -17.47 17.57 -35.29
N LEU A 8 -18.77 17.93 -35.28
CA LEU A 8 -19.41 18.54 -34.11
C LEU A 8 -19.53 17.58 -32.91
N LEU A 9 -19.82 16.29 -33.15
CA LEU A 9 -19.85 15.30 -32.05
C LEU A 9 -18.46 15.02 -31.47
N SER A 10 -17.39 15.08 -32.28
CA SER A 10 -16.01 14.94 -31.77
C SER A 10 -15.52 16.15 -30.97
N LEU A 11 -16.05 17.36 -31.21
CA LEU A 11 -15.71 18.55 -30.42
C LEU A 11 -16.46 18.61 -29.10
N ALA A 12 -17.67 18.06 -29.02
CA ALA A 12 -18.47 18.04 -27.78
C ALA A 12 -17.94 17.06 -26.73
N ALA A 13 -17.16 16.05 -27.12
CA ALA A 13 -16.54 15.11 -26.19
C ALA A 13 -15.33 15.69 -25.42
N ALA A 14 -14.81 16.85 -25.82
CA ALA A 14 -13.63 17.46 -25.22
C ALA A 14 -13.93 18.42 -24.05
N THR A 15 -15.21 18.69 -23.74
CA THR A 15 -15.61 19.66 -22.70
C THR A 15 -16.38 19.05 -21.54
N ALA A 16 -16.36 17.74 -21.36
CA ALA A 16 -16.84 17.12 -20.12
C ALA A 16 -15.85 17.41 -18.98
N GLN A 17 -15.99 18.57 -18.36
CA GLN A 17 -15.44 18.83 -17.03
C GLN A 17 -16.29 18.00 -16.07
N ALA A 18 -15.75 16.87 -15.61
CA ALA A 18 -16.36 16.12 -14.52
C ALA A 18 -16.11 16.92 -13.23
N GLU A 19 -16.97 17.90 -12.96
CA GLU A 19 -16.92 18.67 -11.72
C GLU A 19 -17.41 17.79 -10.56
N LEU A 20 -16.70 17.85 -9.43
CA LEU A 20 -17.14 17.25 -8.18
C LEU A 20 -18.40 17.97 -7.73
N LYS A 21 -19.56 17.33 -7.87
CA LYS A 21 -20.82 17.83 -7.30
C LYS A 21 -20.91 17.37 -5.85
N ALA A 22 -20.99 18.32 -4.91
CA ALA A 22 -21.34 18.01 -3.53
C ALA A 22 -22.75 17.40 -3.51
N LEU A 23 -22.89 16.24 -2.84
CA LEU A 23 -24.17 15.61 -2.60
C LEU A 23 -24.68 16.04 -1.22
N ASP A 24 -25.95 16.41 -1.14
CA ASP A 24 -26.62 16.61 0.15
C ASP A 24 -27.14 15.30 0.74
N ASP A 25 -27.61 15.33 2.00
CA ASP A 25 -28.08 14.13 2.70
C ASP A 25 -29.27 13.45 2.01
N ALA A 26 -30.10 14.20 1.29
CA ALA A 26 -31.23 13.65 0.55
C ALA A 26 -30.76 12.95 -0.72
N GLU A 27 -29.76 13.50 -1.42
CA GLU A 27 -29.11 12.86 -2.55
C GLU A 27 -28.33 11.60 -2.12
N LEU A 28 -27.63 11.64 -0.99
CA LEU A 28 -26.96 10.46 -0.40
C LEU A 28 -27.95 9.37 -0.01
N SER A 29 -29.14 9.73 0.51
CA SER A 29 -30.19 8.77 0.86
C SER A 29 -30.80 8.05 -0.35
N ASN A 30 -30.59 8.54 -1.58
CA ASN A 30 -31.06 7.88 -2.81
C ASN A 30 -30.02 6.93 -3.41
N VAL A 31 -28.81 6.86 -2.84
CA VAL A 31 -27.77 5.92 -3.27
C VAL A 31 -28.02 4.56 -2.62
N ASP A 32 -28.92 3.77 -3.22
CA ASP A 32 -29.24 2.41 -2.75
C ASP A 32 -28.32 1.36 -3.41
N GLY A 33 -27.54 0.65 -2.58
CA GLY A 33 -26.83 -0.57 -2.96
C GLY A 33 -25.57 -0.41 -3.83
N ALA A 34 -25.18 0.82 -4.17
CA ALA A 34 -23.90 1.11 -4.82
C ALA A 34 -22.89 1.61 -3.77
N GLY A 35 -21.64 1.12 -3.83
CA GLY A 35 -20.56 1.63 -3.00
C GLY A 35 -20.33 3.14 -3.18
N ILE A 36 -19.64 3.76 -2.23
CA ILE A 36 -19.26 5.17 -2.27
C ILE A 36 -17.85 5.27 -2.85
N GLY A 37 -17.72 5.94 -4.00
CA GLY A 37 -16.44 6.36 -4.55
C GLY A 37 -16.09 7.78 -4.08
N PHE A 38 -14.85 8.02 -3.67
CA PHE A 38 -14.37 9.34 -3.28
C PHE A 38 -12.97 9.65 -3.81
N VAL A 39 -12.72 10.95 -4.00
CA VAL A 39 -11.42 11.51 -4.40
C VAL A 39 -10.94 12.38 -3.25
N LEU A 40 -9.66 12.26 -2.92
CA LEU A 40 -9.03 13.10 -1.92
C LEU A 40 -8.44 14.32 -2.64
N ASP A 41 -9.20 15.41 -2.67
CA ASP A 41 -8.85 16.62 -3.40
C ASP A 41 -7.97 17.56 -2.58
N GLN A 42 -6.87 18.04 -3.19
CA GLN A 42 -5.92 18.98 -2.60
C GLN A 42 -5.53 18.62 -1.15
N VAL A 43 -5.27 17.33 -0.89
CA VAL A 43 -4.84 16.89 0.43
C VAL A 43 -3.40 17.32 0.67
N LEU A 44 -3.14 17.80 1.88
CA LEU A 44 -1.83 18.15 2.37
C LEU A 44 -1.78 17.84 3.86
N LEU A 45 -0.74 17.12 4.28
CA LEU A 45 -0.39 16.95 5.67
C LEU A 45 0.98 17.57 5.91
N ASP A 46 1.02 18.58 6.77
CA ASP A 46 2.26 19.19 7.26
C ASP A 46 2.26 19.11 8.79
N ALA A 47 2.89 18.06 9.31
CA ALA A 47 3.14 17.90 10.73
C ALA A 47 4.63 18.08 11.06
N ASN A 48 5.39 18.84 10.25
CA ASN A 48 6.81 19.09 10.48
C ASN A 48 7.09 19.80 11.82
N ASN A 49 6.16 20.64 12.27
CA ASN A 49 6.24 21.34 13.56
C ASN A 49 5.56 20.58 14.72
N ALA A 50 4.95 19.43 14.45
CA ALA A 50 4.32 18.61 15.47
C ALA A 50 5.28 17.50 15.94
N THR A 51 5.11 17.06 17.18
CA THR A 51 5.78 15.86 17.69
C THR A 51 4.75 15.01 18.39
N ILE A 52 4.56 13.78 17.89
CA ILE A 52 3.74 12.78 18.57
C ILE A 52 4.68 11.97 19.45
N THR A 53 4.40 11.87 20.75
CA THR A 53 5.22 11.08 21.66
C THR A 53 4.49 9.79 22.02
N ILE A 54 5.12 8.66 21.72
CA ILE A 54 4.69 7.34 22.17
C ILE A 54 5.51 7.02 23.42
N ASN A 55 4.83 6.79 24.53
CA ASN A 55 5.41 6.44 25.82
C ASN A 55 5.01 5.02 26.22
N ASP A 56 5.54 4.56 27.36
CA ASP A 56 5.23 3.28 27.99
C ASP A 56 5.73 2.05 27.23
N ILE A 57 6.69 2.26 26.31
CA ILE A 57 7.49 1.19 25.71
C ILE A 57 8.73 1.03 26.58
N THR A 58 8.94 -0.15 27.17
CA THR A 58 10.10 -0.36 28.07
C THR A 58 11.19 -1.22 27.45
N ASN A 59 12.44 -0.95 27.81
CA ASN A 59 13.57 -1.82 27.45
C ASN A 59 13.63 -3.08 28.35
N ALA A 60 14.58 -3.97 28.11
CA ALA A 60 14.76 -5.19 28.92
C ALA A 60 14.98 -4.93 30.43
N ALA A 61 15.40 -3.71 30.80
CA ALA A 61 15.56 -3.26 32.17
C ALA A 61 14.31 -2.53 32.73
N LYS A 62 13.16 -2.61 32.03
CA LYS A 62 11.89 -1.94 32.36
C LYS A 62 11.95 -0.41 32.39
N GLN A 63 12.94 0.19 31.72
CA GLN A 63 13.05 1.64 31.60
C GLN A 63 12.25 2.11 30.40
N ASN A 64 11.48 3.19 30.54
CA ASN A 64 10.73 3.79 29.43
C ASN A 64 11.68 4.24 28.31
N VAL A 65 11.33 3.94 27.07
CA VAL A 65 11.98 4.32 25.82
C VAL A 65 10.98 5.17 25.03
N PRO A 66 10.90 6.49 25.31
CA PRO A 66 10.05 7.39 24.54
C PRO A 66 10.41 7.34 23.05
N ILE A 67 9.39 7.25 22.20
CA ILE A 67 9.52 7.39 20.75
C ILE A 67 8.87 8.70 20.33
N SER A 68 9.65 9.61 19.75
CA SER A 68 9.10 10.83 19.15
C SER A 68 8.91 10.61 17.65
N VAL A 69 7.68 10.77 17.16
CA VAL A 69 7.36 10.83 15.74
C VAL A 69 7.37 12.29 15.29
N LYS A 70 8.16 12.60 14.27
CA LYS A 70 8.43 13.94 13.73
C LYS A 70 8.47 13.89 12.21
N GLU A 71 8.58 15.06 11.58
CA GLU A 71 8.76 15.20 10.12
C GLU A 71 7.70 14.40 9.35
N PHE A 72 6.48 14.31 9.90
CA PHE A 72 5.39 13.59 9.27
C PHE A 72 4.71 14.49 8.26
N TYR A 73 4.82 14.13 6.98
CA TYR A 73 4.19 14.91 5.93
C TYR A 73 3.63 14.02 4.82
N LEU A 74 2.65 14.57 4.10
CA LEU A 74 2.14 14.04 2.85
C LEU A 74 1.87 15.23 1.92
N GLY A 75 2.42 15.20 0.72
CA GLY A 75 2.20 16.26 -0.27
C GLY A 75 2.46 15.78 -1.69
N ALA A 76 2.38 16.71 -2.64
CA ALA A 76 2.68 16.44 -4.04
C ALA A 76 4.15 16.05 -4.25
N ALA A 77 4.39 15.31 -5.33
CA ALA A 77 5.73 14.99 -5.79
C ALA A 77 6.60 16.25 -5.93
N GLY A 78 7.86 16.17 -5.48
CA GLY A 78 8.78 17.31 -5.48
C GLY A 78 8.82 18.06 -4.15
N SER A 79 8.27 17.47 -3.08
CA SER A 79 8.25 18.02 -1.73
C SER A 79 9.64 18.28 -1.14
N ASN A 80 10.70 17.69 -1.71
CA ASN A 80 12.06 17.75 -1.19
C ASN A 80 12.13 17.40 0.31
N LYS A 81 11.66 16.20 0.67
CA LYS A 81 11.63 15.72 2.05
C LYS A 81 10.83 16.63 2.99
N GLY A 82 9.68 17.11 2.51
CA GLY A 82 8.80 17.98 3.27
C GLY A 82 9.22 19.46 3.35
N ALA A 83 10.33 19.87 2.69
CA ALA A 83 10.75 21.27 2.67
C ALA A 83 9.86 22.18 1.79
N ASN A 84 9.28 21.62 0.72
CA ASN A 84 8.49 22.33 -0.29
C ASN A 84 7.12 21.66 -0.45
N LEU A 85 6.29 21.70 0.60
CA LEU A 85 5.00 21.04 0.57
C LEU A 85 4.00 21.77 -0.34
N SER A 86 3.32 20.99 -1.18
CA SER A 86 2.20 21.45 -2.00
C SER A 86 1.08 20.41 -1.91
N PRO A 87 -0.20 20.83 -1.94
CA PRO A 87 -1.31 19.89 -1.93
C PRO A 87 -1.32 18.98 -3.16
N VAL A 88 -1.88 17.79 -3.00
CA VAL A 88 -2.02 16.79 -4.06
C VAL A 88 -3.44 16.27 -4.10
N THR A 89 -3.97 16.08 -5.30
CA THR A 89 -5.25 15.39 -5.49
C THR A 89 -4.95 13.93 -5.83
N ILE A 90 -5.47 12.99 -5.04
CA ILE A 90 -5.26 11.55 -5.22
C ILE A 90 -6.58 10.83 -5.46
N GLY A 91 -6.55 9.89 -6.41
CA GLY A 91 -7.74 9.29 -7.00
C GLY A 91 -8.40 10.21 -8.04
N ARG A 92 -9.30 9.64 -8.83
CA ARG A 92 -10.09 10.37 -9.84
C ARG A 92 -11.51 9.83 -9.89
N LEU A 93 -12.44 10.57 -10.47
CA LEU A 93 -13.82 10.11 -10.59
C LEU A 93 -13.96 8.81 -11.40
N ASP A 94 -13.09 8.58 -12.39
CA ASP A 94 -13.03 7.35 -13.17
C ASP A 94 -12.25 6.22 -12.47
N HIS A 95 -11.42 6.55 -11.46
CA HIS A 95 -10.66 5.60 -10.65
C HIS A 95 -10.57 6.09 -9.20
N PRO A 96 -11.67 6.04 -8.42
CA PRO A 96 -11.72 6.63 -7.10
C PRO A 96 -11.15 5.66 -6.04
N PHE A 97 -10.95 6.17 -4.83
CA PHE A 97 -11.03 5.29 -3.67
C PHE A 97 -12.48 4.84 -3.52
N ALA A 98 -12.73 3.60 -3.11
CA ALA A 98 -14.11 3.16 -2.90
C ALA A 98 -14.30 2.39 -1.61
N LEU A 99 -15.44 2.64 -0.99
CA LEU A 99 -16.07 1.79 0.01
C LEU A 99 -17.24 1.08 -0.64
N ASN A 100 -17.13 -0.21 -0.87
CA ASN A 100 -18.08 -0.98 -1.66
C ASN A 100 -18.68 -2.14 -0.85
N LEU A 101 -19.91 -2.51 -1.20
CA LEU A 101 -20.57 -3.70 -0.71
C LEU A 101 -21.05 -4.51 -1.91
N ALA A 102 -20.43 -5.66 -2.14
CA ALA A 102 -20.66 -6.43 -3.36
C ALA A 102 -20.63 -7.94 -3.10
N LYS A 103 -21.13 -8.72 -4.06
CA LYS A 103 -21.09 -10.17 -3.98
C LYS A 103 -19.67 -10.69 -4.22
N GLY A 104 -19.28 -11.75 -3.51
CA GLY A 104 -17.95 -12.33 -3.63
C GLY A 104 -17.61 -12.84 -5.05
N GLU A 105 -18.58 -13.26 -5.86
CA GLU A 105 -18.33 -13.59 -7.27
C GLU A 105 -17.94 -12.39 -8.15
N ALA A 106 -18.19 -11.16 -7.70
CA ALA A 106 -17.78 -9.94 -8.39
C ALA A 106 -16.39 -9.43 -7.96
N MET A 107 -15.86 -9.92 -6.83
CA MET A 107 -14.57 -9.46 -6.29
C MET A 107 -13.43 -10.13 -7.04
N ARG A 108 -12.71 -9.32 -7.83
CA ARG A 108 -11.56 -9.77 -8.62
C ARG A 108 -10.32 -9.01 -8.21
N THR A 109 -9.19 -9.70 -8.29
CA THR A 109 -7.86 -9.14 -8.06
C THR A 109 -7.07 -9.23 -9.36
N LEU A 110 -6.45 -8.12 -9.75
CA LEU A 110 -5.49 -8.12 -10.85
C LEU A 110 -4.18 -8.74 -10.37
N ARG A 111 -3.78 -9.83 -10.99
CA ARG A 111 -2.48 -10.47 -10.77
C ARG A 111 -1.39 -9.75 -11.54
N ASP A 112 -0.15 -10.02 -11.16
CA ASP A 112 1.04 -9.41 -11.76
C ASP A 112 1.38 -9.99 -13.15
N ASP A 113 0.62 -10.98 -13.62
CA ASP A 113 0.61 -11.47 -15.01
C ASP A 113 -0.46 -10.78 -15.87
N GLY A 114 -1.21 -9.83 -15.30
CA GLY A 114 -2.28 -9.10 -15.97
C GLY A 114 -3.63 -9.82 -15.99
N GLN A 115 -3.79 -10.96 -15.32
CA GLN A 115 -5.07 -11.66 -15.25
C GLN A 115 -5.91 -11.23 -14.05
N TRP A 116 -7.20 -11.01 -14.30
CA TRP A 116 -8.19 -10.77 -13.25
C TRP A 116 -8.73 -12.10 -12.71
N VAL A 117 -8.55 -12.35 -11.43
CA VAL A 117 -8.95 -13.61 -10.78
C VAL A 117 -9.90 -13.32 -9.63
N GLN A 118 -10.98 -14.09 -9.53
CA GLN A 118 -11.87 -14.04 -8.37
C GLN A 118 -11.17 -14.67 -7.16
N THR A 119 -10.97 -13.90 -6.09
CA THR A 119 -10.20 -14.34 -4.91
C THR A 119 -11.08 -14.66 -3.70
N THR A 120 -12.28 -14.09 -3.61
CA THR A 120 -13.23 -14.37 -2.52
C THR A 120 -14.17 -15.54 -2.84
N PRO A 121 -14.81 -16.16 -1.83
CA PRO A 121 -15.86 -17.16 -2.04
C PRO A 121 -17.05 -16.61 -2.82
N SER A 122 -17.87 -17.48 -3.41
CA SER A 122 -19.16 -17.10 -4.00
C SER A 122 -20.27 -17.09 -2.94
N ASN A 123 -21.37 -16.37 -3.19
CA ASN A 123 -22.52 -16.27 -2.28
C ASN A 123 -22.21 -15.66 -0.91
N VAL A 124 -21.13 -14.88 -0.80
CA VAL A 124 -20.86 -14.03 0.36
C VAL A 124 -21.06 -12.57 -0.02
N THR A 125 -21.44 -11.75 0.95
CA THR A 125 -21.43 -10.30 0.80
C THR A 125 -20.10 -9.78 1.36
N VAL A 126 -19.37 -9.03 0.54
CA VAL A 126 -18.04 -8.52 0.83
C VAL A 126 -18.10 -7.01 0.99
N LEU A 127 -17.63 -6.53 2.14
CA LEU A 127 -17.29 -5.13 2.36
C LEU A 127 -15.87 -4.91 1.86
N GLU A 128 -15.69 -3.97 0.93
CA GLU A 128 -14.41 -3.69 0.29
C GLU A 128 -14.02 -2.23 0.49
N PHE A 129 -12.81 -2.01 0.99
CA PHE A 129 -12.11 -0.73 0.91
C PHE A 129 -11.05 -0.87 -0.18
N MET A 130 -11.12 -0.04 -1.22
CA MET A 130 -10.19 -0.12 -2.34
C MET A 130 -9.56 1.24 -2.65
N PHE A 131 -8.30 1.18 -3.05
CA PHE A 131 -7.56 2.29 -3.64
C PHE A 131 -7.89 2.38 -5.14
N PRO A 132 -7.53 3.48 -5.83
CA PRO A 132 -7.59 3.57 -7.28
C PRO A 132 -7.03 2.32 -7.95
N GLU A 133 -7.67 1.81 -8.99
CA GLU A 133 -7.34 0.48 -9.53
C GLU A 133 -5.99 0.43 -10.27
N ARG A 134 -5.44 -0.77 -10.39
CA ARG A 134 -4.38 -1.06 -11.37
C ARG A 134 -5.00 -1.39 -12.71
N LEU A 135 -4.35 -0.98 -13.79
CA LEU A 135 -4.82 -1.14 -15.15
C LEU A 135 -3.98 -2.15 -15.93
N THR A 136 -4.58 -2.74 -16.96
CA THR A 136 -3.92 -3.68 -17.88
C THR A 136 -3.63 -3.03 -19.23
N GLY A 137 -2.54 -3.44 -19.89
CA GLY A 137 -2.21 -2.99 -21.24
C GLY A 137 -2.01 -1.47 -21.32
N ALA A 138 -2.42 -0.85 -22.42
CA ALA A 138 -2.21 0.57 -22.70
C ALA A 138 -3.18 1.52 -21.94
N ALA A 139 -4.09 0.98 -21.13
CA ALA A 139 -5.11 1.79 -20.44
C ALA A 139 -4.55 2.62 -19.28
N GLY A 140 -3.36 2.30 -18.77
CA GLY A 140 -2.72 3.01 -17.66
C GLY A 140 -1.26 3.37 -17.94
N GLN A 141 -0.68 4.17 -17.04
CA GLN A 141 0.74 4.50 -17.06
C GLN A 141 1.52 3.53 -16.17
N PRO A 142 2.82 3.29 -16.41
CA PRO A 142 3.62 2.50 -15.49
C PRO A 142 3.55 3.09 -14.07
N CYS A 143 3.21 2.26 -13.08
CA CYS A 143 3.20 2.68 -11.69
C CYS A 143 4.58 3.24 -11.27
N ILE A 144 5.65 2.66 -11.83
CA ILE A 144 7.03 3.09 -11.69
C ILE A 144 7.70 3.03 -13.06
N ALA A 145 8.54 4.02 -13.37
CA ALA A 145 9.33 4.02 -14.59
C ALA A 145 10.28 2.80 -14.64
N GLY A 146 10.35 2.13 -15.80
CA GLY A 146 11.23 0.99 -16.03
C GLY A 146 10.70 -0.38 -15.56
N LEU A 147 9.54 -0.44 -14.91
CA LEU A 147 8.91 -1.69 -14.42
C LEU A 147 7.51 -1.93 -15.01
N ALA A 148 7.30 -1.48 -16.25
CA ALA A 148 6.05 -1.72 -16.98
C ALA A 148 5.95 -3.21 -17.37
N ALA A 149 5.04 -3.93 -16.72
CA ALA A 149 4.65 -5.30 -17.05
C ALA A 149 3.13 -5.43 -17.02
N ALA A 150 2.59 -6.53 -17.57
CA ALA A 150 1.16 -6.78 -17.56
C ALA A 150 0.62 -6.72 -16.12
N GLY A 151 -0.34 -5.82 -15.88
CA GLY A 151 -0.93 -5.62 -14.55
C GLY A 151 -0.18 -4.64 -13.64
N ASN A 152 1.03 -4.15 -13.97
CA ASN A 152 1.77 -3.18 -13.14
C ASN A 152 1.55 -1.70 -13.55
N ASN A 153 0.48 -1.42 -14.28
CA ASN A 153 0.12 -0.05 -14.63
C ASN A 153 -0.85 0.52 -13.60
N CYS A 154 -0.66 1.79 -13.28
CA CYS A 154 -1.48 2.54 -12.34
C CYS A 154 -2.52 3.34 -13.12
N SER A 155 -3.66 3.53 -12.49
CA SER A 155 -4.64 4.53 -12.89
C SER A 155 -4.19 5.94 -12.51
N SER A 156 -3.41 6.06 -11.43
CA SER A 156 -2.79 7.28 -10.96
C SER A 156 -1.77 7.84 -11.97
N ARG A 157 -1.88 9.15 -12.23
CA ARG A 157 -0.95 9.93 -13.07
C ARG A 157 0.26 10.37 -12.26
N ALA A 158 1.31 10.85 -12.94
CA ALA A 158 2.51 11.37 -12.27
C ALA A 158 2.20 12.51 -11.27
N SER A 159 1.24 13.37 -11.59
CA SER A 159 0.79 14.48 -10.73
C SER A 159 -0.07 14.03 -9.54
N GLU A 160 -0.51 12.77 -9.51
CA GLU A 160 -1.38 12.19 -8.47
C GLU A 160 -0.58 11.29 -7.51
N LYS A 161 0.75 11.22 -7.69
CA LYS A 161 1.65 10.52 -6.78
C LYS A 161 2.07 11.42 -5.63
N VAL A 162 2.25 10.82 -4.47
CA VAL A 162 2.54 11.56 -3.23
C VAL A 162 3.99 11.41 -2.82
N ASP A 163 4.55 12.45 -2.25
CA ASP A 163 5.71 12.31 -1.39
C ASP A 163 5.23 12.17 0.06
N LEU A 164 5.79 11.22 0.79
CA LEU A 164 5.45 10.96 2.20
C LEU A 164 6.74 10.82 2.99
N GLY A 165 6.82 11.49 4.13
CA GLY A 165 7.95 11.34 5.05
C GLY A 165 7.47 11.09 6.47
N ILE A 166 8.26 10.34 7.24
CA ILE A 166 8.04 10.12 8.66
C ILE A 166 9.36 9.77 9.35
N ARG A 167 9.61 10.43 10.49
CA ARG A 167 10.81 10.20 11.30
C ARG A 167 10.44 9.73 12.70
N PHE A 168 11.17 8.73 13.18
CA PHE A 168 11.11 8.21 14.54
C PHE A 168 12.43 8.47 15.25
N ASP A 169 12.37 9.10 16.42
CA ASP A 169 13.50 9.27 17.34
C ASP A 169 13.26 8.38 18.57
N PHE A 170 14.12 7.38 18.79
CA PHE A 170 14.06 6.44 19.91
C PHE A 170 15.02 6.87 21.01
N GLN A 171 14.52 7.22 22.20
CA GLN A 171 15.34 7.56 23.36
C GLN A 171 15.80 6.30 24.11
N VAL A 172 16.77 5.59 23.52
CA VAL A 172 17.19 4.25 23.99
C VAL A 172 18.06 4.27 25.24
N ALA A 173 18.77 5.37 25.52
CA ALA A 173 19.53 5.59 26.75
C ALA A 173 19.78 7.09 26.98
N ALA A 174 20.23 7.46 28.17
CA ALA A 174 20.61 8.84 28.48
C ALA A 174 21.68 9.34 27.48
N GLY A 175 21.34 10.39 26.73
CA GLY A 175 22.23 10.98 25.72
C GLY A 175 22.35 10.17 24.41
N ARG A 176 21.60 9.08 24.22
CA ARG A 176 21.56 8.32 22.97
C ARG A 176 20.16 8.32 22.37
N THR A 177 20.06 8.84 21.15
CA THR A 177 18.84 8.78 20.33
C THR A 177 19.16 8.04 19.05
N ASP A 178 18.48 6.93 18.82
CA ASP A 178 18.52 6.23 17.54
C ASP A 178 17.42 6.80 16.65
N ILE A 179 17.66 6.87 15.34
CA ILE A 179 16.76 7.52 14.41
C ILE A 179 16.40 6.56 13.28
N LEU A 180 15.13 6.56 12.89
CA LEU A 180 14.65 5.94 11.67
C LEU A 180 13.82 6.96 10.92
N ASN A 181 14.34 7.44 9.80
CA ASN A 181 13.63 8.35 8.90
C ASN A 181 13.31 7.65 7.58
N LEU A 182 12.06 7.71 7.17
CA LEU A 182 11.54 7.11 5.95
C LEU A 182 11.04 8.22 5.05
N ASP A 183 11.63 8.37 3.86
CA ASP A 183 11.16 9.29 2.83
C ASP A 183 10.75 8.50 1.57
N PHE A 184 9.50 8.62 1.17
CA PHE A 184 8.96 8.09 -0.07
C PHE A 184 8.79 9.23 -1.07
N ALA A 185 9.28 9.03 -2.29
CA ALA A 185 9.11 9.94 -3.41
C ALA A 185 8.25 9.32 -4.52
N GLU A 186 7.28 10.07 -5.02
CA GLU A 186 6.33 9.63 -6.05
C GLU A 186 5.69 8.26 -5.72
N LEU A 187 5.14 8.12 -4.50
CA LEU A 187 4.42 6.94 -4.03
C LEU A 187 3.03 6.85 -4.70
N ALA A 188 2.72 5.67 -5.23
CA ALA A 188 1.40 5.25 -5.64
C ALA A 188 1.04 3.92 -4.97
N MET A 189 -0.24 3.74 -4.64
CA MET A 189 -0.74 2.54 -3.93
C MET A 189 -1.87 1.85 -4.69
N ASP A 190 -1.98 2.09 -6.00
CA ASP A 190 -3.05 1.59 -6.84
C ASP A 190 -3.24 0.06 -6.71
N GLY A 191 -4.49 -0.39 -6.75
CA GLY A 191 -4.89 -1.79 -6.64
C GLY A 191 -4.74 -2.38 -5.24
N SER A 192 -4.44 -1.56 -4.23
CA SER A 192 -4.52 -1.97 -2.82
C SER A 192 -5.98 -2.10 -2.39
N TYR A 193 -6.28 -3.05 -1.53
CA TYR A 193 -7.61 -3.21 -0.95
C TYR A 193 -7.58 -3.95 0.40
N LEU A 194 -8.66 -3.79 1.14
CA LEU A 194 -9.07 -4.65 2.24
C LEU A 194 -10.49 -5.14 1.97
N ARG A 195 -10.69 -6.46 1.98
CA ARG A 195 -11.99 -7.10 1.82
C ARG A 195 -12.35 -7.88 3.06
N LEU A 196 -13.58 -7.73 3.54
CA LEU A 196 -14.10 -8.35 4.75
C LEU A 196 -15.45 -9.00 4.47
N TRP A 197 -15.69 -10.19 5.02
CA TRP A 197 -16.98 -10.87 4.94
C TRP A 197 -17.21 -11.79 6.15
N GLY A 198 -18.46 -12.19 6.35
CA GLY A 198 -18.81 -13.19 7.35
C GLY A 198 -18.54 -14.60 6.84
N ASP A 199 -17.82 -15.40 7.62
CA ASP A 199 -17.63 -16.83 7.40
C ASP A 199 -18.52 -17.62 8.38
N SER A 200 -19.62 -18.17 7.88
CA SER A 200 -20.56 -18.95 8.69
C SER A 200 -19.98 -20.25 9.23
N SER A 201 -19.02 -20.86 8.53
CA SER A 201 -18.36 -22.08 8.98
C SER A 201 -17.48 -21.84 10.20
N ARG A 202 -16.94 -20.63 10.32
CA ARG A 202 -16.08 -20.19 11.41
C ARG A 202 -16.79 -19.29 12.44
N SER A 203 -18.03 -18.89 12.17
CA SER A 203 -18.81 -17.94 12.97
C SER A 203 -18.03 -16.64 13.30
N GLN A 204 -17.28 -16.12 12.33
CA GLN A 204 -16.46 -14.91 12.52
C GLN A 204 -16.36 -14.08 11.24
N MET A 205 -15.88 -12.83 11.38
CA MET A 205 -15.46 -12.02 10.24
C MET A 205 -14.08 -12.48 9.78
N VAL A 206 -13.91 -12.63 8.47
CA VAL A 206 -12.63 -12.94 7.84
C VAL A 206 -12.39 -11.96 6.69
N GLY A 207 -11.20 -12.00 6.11
CA GLY A 207 -10.89 -11.09 5.01
C GLY A 207 -9.82 -11.58 4.03
N GLU A 208 -9.45 -10.68 3.14
CA GLU A 208 -8.21 -10.71 2.38
C GLU A 208 -7.75 -9.26 2.19
N ALA A 209 -6.44 -9.05 2.15
CA ALA A 209 -5.88 -7.72 1.95
C ALA A 209 -4.76 -7.77 0.91
N ARG A 210 -4.67 -6.72 0.11
CA ARG A 210 -3.55 -6.49 -0.77
C ARG A 210 -3.03 -5.08 -0.56
N ILE A 211 -1.74 -4.96 -0.32
CA ILE A 211 -1.07 -3.66 -0.20
C ILE A 211 -0.07 -3.59 -1.34
N ASN A 212 -0.22 -2.62 -2.22
CA ASN A 212 0.77 -2.29 -3.23
C ASN A 212 1.45 -0.96 -2.85
N LEU A 213 2.77 -0.93 -2.96
CA LEU A 213 3.60 0.23 -2.76
C LEU A 213 4.47 0.39 -4.00
N PHE A 214 4.25 1.46 -4.76
CA PHE A 214 5.04 1.79 -5.93
C PHE A 214 5.71 3.12 -5.71
N THR A 215 7.04 3.16 -5.61
CA THR A 215 7.76 4.42 -5.36
C THR A 215 8.96 4.56 -6.28
N LYS A 216 9.22 5.79 -6.71
CA LYS A 216 10.44 6.12 -7.46
C LYS A 216 11.68 6.08 -6.56
N SER A 217 11.54 6.44 -5.30
CA SER A 217 12.63 6.36 -4.32
C SER A 217 12.06 6.21 -2.92
N LEU A 218 12.49 5.17 -2.22
CA LEU A 218 12.37 5.08 -0.77
C LEU A 218 13.76 5.25 -0.16
N GLN A 219 13.90 6.23 0.73
CA GLN A 219 15.10 6.48 1.49
C GLN A 219 14.87 6.09 2.94
N ILE A 220 15.77 5.28 3.49
CA ILE A 220 15.76 4.87 4.89
C ILE A 220 17.04 5.40 5.52
N MET A 221 16.92 6.44 6.33
CA MET A 221 18.04 7.13 6.95
C MET A 221 18.07 6.86 8.46
N SER A 222 19.27 6.64 8.99
CA SER A 222 19.49 6.24 10.39
C SER A 222 20.00 7.37 11.31
N CYS A 223 19.91 8.61 10.85
CA CYS A 223 20.38 9.78 11.57
C CYS A 223 19.59 11.04 11.18
N ALA A 224 19.79 12.14 11.88
CA ALA A 224 19.18 13.43 11.54
C ALA A 224 20.20 14.49 11.15
N ALA A 225 19.77 15.40 10.29
CA ALA A 225 20.56 16.56 9.90
C ALA A 225 21.04 17.34 11.13
N GLY A 226 22.33 17.68 11.15
CA GLY A 226 22.95 18.45 12.24
C GLY A 226 23.37 17.61 13.46
N THR A 227 23.10 16.31 13.49
CA THR A 227 23.66 15.39 14.50
C THR A 227 25.10 15.00 14.14
N THR A 228 25.89 14.62 15.15
CA THR A 228 27.30 14.21 14.95
C THR A 228 27.39 13.07 13.92
N GLY A 229 28.15 13.31 12.85
CA GLY A 229 28.30 12.36 11.75
C GLY A 229 27.11 12.29 10.79
N CYS A 230 26.23 13.30 10.81
CA CYS A 230 25.18 13.63 9.83
C CYS A 230 24.99 15.15 9.66
N THR A 231 26.09 15.90 9.79
CA THR A 231 26.12 17.36 9.65
C THR A 231 26.11 17.80 8.20
N THR A 232 26.77 17.04 7.32
CA THR A 232 26.85 17.33 5.89
C THR A 232 25.89 16.45 5.09
N ALA A 233 25.53 16.90 3.89
CA ALA A 233 24.72 16.11 2.95
C ALA A 233 25.41 14.78 2.57
N THR A 234 26.74 14.76 2.51
CA THR A 234 27.52 13.53 2.27
C THR A 234 27.34 12.53 3.40
N GLU A 235 27.49 12.96 4.65
CA GLU A 235 27.33 12.09 5.82
C GLU A 235 25.90 11.54 5.92
N GLN A 236 24.88 12.36 5.67
CA GLN A 236 23.49 11.89 5.65
C GLN A 236 23.27 10.85 4.55
N ARG A 237 23.79 11.11 3.35
CA ARG A 237 23.75 10.16 2.24
C ARG A 237 24.42 8.84 2.60
N ASP A 238 25.61 8.89 3.23
CA ASP A 238 26.38 7.71 3.65
C ASP A 238 25.65 6.84 4.68
N ARG A 239 24.71 7.42 5.44
CA ARG A 239 23.85 6.71 6.41
C ARG A 239 22.45 6.38 5.92
N THR A 240 22.24 6.49 4.61
CA THR A 240 20.95 6.26 3.97
C THR A 240 21.00 5.03 3.07
N ILE A 241 19.95 4.22 3.17
CA ILE A 241 19.65 3.15 2.21
C ILE A 241 18.68 3.74 1.18
N PHE A 242 19.02 3.63 -0.10
CA PHE A 242 18.22 4.11 -1.22
C PHE A 242 17.65 2.92 -2.00
N LEU A 243 16.33 2.87 -2.09
CA LEU A 243 15.59 1.91 -2.89
C LEU A 243 14.98 2.67 -4.06
N ASN A 244 15.65 2.65 -5.21
CA ASN A 244 15.21 3.39 -6.39
C ASN A 244 14.37 2.50 -7.32
N ASN A 245 13.26 3.07 -7.80
CA ASN A 245 12.22 2.40 -8.57
C ASN A 245 11.82 1.07 -7.90
N ALA A 246 11.25 1.18 -6.71
CA ALA A 246 10.94 0.05 -5.84
C ALA A 246 9.43 -0.21 -5.78
N PHE A 247 9.06 -1.47 -5.97
CA PHE A 247 7.71 -1.98 -5.88
C PHE A 247 7.63 -3.08 -4.83
N ALA A 248 6.65 -2.98 -3.94
CA ALA A 248 6.23 -4.10 -3.12
C ALA A 248 4.74 -4.36 -3.31
N ASN A 249 4.37 -5.61 -3.52
CA ASN A 249 3.00 -6.07 -3.28
C ASN A 249 3.02 -7.09 -2.16
N ILE A 250 2.12 -6.91 -1.20
CA ILE A 250 1.93 -7.82 -0.08
C ILE A 250 0.51 -8.32 -0.18
N SER A 251 0.38 -9.61 -0.49
CA SER A 251 -0.91 -10.28 -0.62
C SER A 251 -1.14 -11.13 0.63
N LEU A 252 -2.15 -10.76 1.41
CA LEU A 252 -2.54 -11.43 2.65
C LEU A 252 -3.87 -12.14 2.41
N GLY A 253 -3.76 -13.45 2.21
CA GLY A 253 -4.88 -14.34 2.01
C GLY A 253 -5.32 -14.49 0.56
N TYR A 254 -6.14 -15.50 0.37
CA TYR A 254 -6.87 -15.83 -0.84
C TYR A 254 -8.21 -16.40 -0.38
N GLY A 255 -9.24 -15.56 -0.33
CA GLY A 255 -10.47 -15.80 0.43
C GLY A 255 -11.15 -17.16 0.20
N LYS A 256 -11.00 -17.76 -0.99
CA LYS A 256 -11.54 -19.08 -1.34
C LYS A 256 -11.00 -20.24 -0.50
N THR A 257 -9.70 -20.25 -0.20
CA THR A 257 -9.07 -21.39 0.49
C THR A 257 -8.22 -20.99 1.69
N GLN A 258 -7.77 -19.73 1.74
CA GLN A 258 -6.95 -19.16 2.81
C GLN A 258 -7.39 -17.74 3.15
N PRO A 259 -8.54 -17.53 3.79
CA PRO A 259 -8.91 -16.20 4.26
C PRO A 259 -8.01 -15.76 5.42
N LEU A 260 -7.79 -14.46 5.51
CA LEU A 260 -7.17 -13.76 6.63
C LEU A 260 -8.13 -13.75 7.82
N LEU A 261 -7.68 -14.31 8.95
CA LEU A 261 -8.46 -14.42 10.18
C LEU A 261 -8.06 -13.29 11.13
N PHE A 262 -9.07 -12.70 11.76
CA PHE A 262 -8.93 -11.69 12.79
C PHE A 262 -9.53 -12.23 14.08
N ASP A 263 -8.71 -12.43 15.10
CA ASP A 263 -9.14 -13.04 16.36
C ASP A 263 -8.56 -12.28 17.56
N VAL A 264 -9.12 -12.53 18.74
CA VAL A 264 -8.62 -12.03 20.02
C VAL A 264 -8.43 -13.23 20.95
N SER A 265 -7.20 -13.46 21.38
CA SER A 265 -6.88 -14.55 22.31
C SER A 265 -7.59 -14.37 23.66
N SER A 266 -7.61 -15.43 24.47
CA SER A 266 -8.14 -15.40 25.84
C SER A 266 -7.49 -14.34 26.74
N ASN A 267 -6.30 -13.88 26.39
CA ASN A 267 -5.54 -12.89 27.14
C ASN A 267 -5.70 -11.46 26.56
N GLY A 268 -6.68 -11.25 25.68
CA GLY A 268 -6.95 -9.94 25.07
C GLY A 268 -6.01 -9.55 23.93
N GLN A 269 -5.08 -10.44 23.54
CA GLN A 269 -4.16 -10.17 22.43
C GLN A 269 -4.83 -10.32 21.07
N PHE A 270 -4.59 -9.38 20.17
CA PHE A 270 -5.01 -9.47 18.78
C PHE A 270 -4.20 -10.52 18.03
N VAL A 271 -4.87 -11.34 17.24
CA VAL A 271 -4.27 -12.38 16.42
C VAL A 271 -4.68 -12.17 14.97
N LEU A 272 -3.68 -12.09 14.10
CA LEU A 272 -3.84 -12.10 12.66
C LEU A 272 -3.30 -13.43 12.13
N GLU A 273 -4.13 -14.22 11.45
CA GLU A 273 -3.72 -15.55 10.99
C GLU A 273 -4.06 -15.80 9.53
N LEU A 274 -3.10 -16.34 8.78
CA LEU A 274 -3.30 -17.02 7.51
C LEU A 274 -3.19 -18.53 7.76
N PRO A 275 -4.29 -19.29 7.69
CA PRO A 275 -4.26 -20.73 7.93
C PRO A 275 -3.55 -21.45 6.78
N ASN A 276 -3.31 -22.75 6.92
CA ASN A 276 -2.87 -23.56 5.78
C ASN A 276 -3.94 -23.53 4.66
N PRO A 277 -3.60 -23.26 3.39
CA PRO A 277 -4.58 -23.16 2.29
C PRO A 277 -5.35 -24.47 2.03
N THR A 278 -4.90 -25.59 2.59
CA THR A 278 -5.55 -26.90 2.48
C THR A 278 -6.28 -27.33 3.75
N ALA A 279 -6.35 -26.47 4.78
CA ALA A 279 -6.86 -26.82 6.11
C ALA A 279 -8.32 -27.29 6.12
N SER A 280 -9.14 -26.81 5.17
CA SER A 280 -10.55 -27.20 5.05
C SER A 280 -10.77 -28.54 4.35
N GLY A 281 -9.74 -29.15 3.77
CA GLY A 281 -9.85 -30.43 3.07
C GLY A 281 -9.91 -31.62 4.03
N THR A 282 -10.93 -32.46 3.90
CA THR A 282 -11.13 -33.67 4.72
C THR A 282 -10.57 -34.95 4.09
N SER A 283 -10.31 -34.94 2.78
CA SER A 283 -9.69 -36.04 2.03
C SER A 283 -8.44 -35.58 1.27
N GLN A 284 -7.58 -36.51 0.86
CA GLN A 284 -6.39 -36.18 0.06
C GLN A 284 -6.76 -35.46 -1.25
N ALA A 285 -7.75 -35.98 -1.98
CA ALA A 285 -8.21 -35.36 -3.23
C ALA A 285 -8.73 -33.93 -3.03
N GLN A 286 -9.40 -33.64 -1.91
CA GLN A 286 -9.82 -32.28 -1.59
C GLN A 286 -8.64 -31.37 -1.29
N LYS A 287 -7.66 -31.84 -0.51
CA LYS A 287 -6.44 -31.07 -0.20
C LYS A 287 -5.64 -30.76 -1.47
N ASP A 288 -5.52 -31.72 -2.39
CA ASP A 288 -4.85 -31.54 -3.67
C ASP A 288 -5.58 -30.50 -4.55
N ALA A 289 -6.92 -30.54 -4.59
CA ALA A 289 -7.71 -29.55 -5.32
C ALA A 289 -7.57 -28.13 -4.73
N LEU A 290 -7.61 -27.99 -3.40
CA LEU A 290 -7.40 -26.70 -2.70
C LEU A 290 -5.99 -26.15 -2.95
N ALA A 291 -4.97 -27.01 -2.90
CA ALA A 291 -3.60 -26.64 -3.19
C ALA A 291 -3.46 -26.20 -4.66
N ALA A 292 -4.03 -26.95 -5.60
CA ALA A 292 -3.98 -26.62 -7.02
C ALA A 292 -4.62 -25.26 -7.30
N ASP A 293 -5.80 -24.98 -6.72
CA ASP A 293 -6.45 -23.68 -6.84
C ASP A 293 -5.60 -22.56 -6.24
N PHE A 294 -5.11 -22.72 -5.00
CA PHE A 294 -4.28 -21.71 -4.34
C PHE A 294 -3.00 -21.39 -5.14
N TYR A 295 -2.25 -22.42 -5.58
CA TYR A 295 -1.00 -22.19 -6.30
C TYR A 295 -1.24 -21.70 -7.73
N ALA A 296 -2.38 -21.99 -8.35
CA ALA A 296 -2.72 -21.44 -9.66
C ALA A 296 -3.19 -19.99 -9.57
N ASN A 297 -3.99 -19.63 -8.56
CA ASN A 297 -4.83 -18.43 -8.58
C ASN A 297 -4.47 -17.37 -7.53
N ALA A 298 -3.92 -17.74 -6.38
CA ALA A 298 -3.66 -16.80 -5.30
C ALA A 298 -2.67 -15.68 -5.74
N PRO A 299 -2.99 -14.41 -5.45
CA PRO A 299 -2.05 -13.31 -5.65
C PRO A 299 -0.73 -13.57 -4.92
N ARG A 300 0.39 -13.26 -5.57
CA ARG A 300 1.72 -13.42 -4.99
C ARG A 300 2.16 -12.17 -4.25
N THR A 301 3.13 -12.34 -3.36
CA THR A 301 3.87 -11.25 -2.73
C THR A 301 5.20 -11.09 -3.46
N ASN A 302 5.56 -9.85 -3.78
CA ASN A 302 6.78 -9.50 -4.50
C ASN A 302 7.37 -8.23 -3.90
N ILE A 303 8.69 -8.19 -3.83
CA ILE A 303 9.48 -7.00 -3.49
C ILE A 303 10.53 -6.88 -4.57
N VAL A 304 10.49 -5.81 -5.36
CA VAL A 304 11.39 -5.56 -6.47
C VAL A 304 12.00 -4.19 -6.29
N ILE A 305 13.32 -4.12 -6.30
CA ILE A 305 14.10 -2.90 -6.15
C ILE A 305 15.03 -2.83 -7.35
N ASN A 306 14.81 -1.86 -8.24
CA ASN A 306 15.62 -1.77 -9.45
C ASN A 306 17.08 -1.39 -9.16
N SER A 307 17.30 -0.48 -8.19
CA SER A 307 18.62 -0.17 -7.69
C SER A 307 18.59 0.05 -6.19
N LEU A 308 19.17 -0.89 -5.46
CA LEU A 308 19.41 -0.81 -4.02
C LEU A 308 20.81 -0.27 -3.78
N GLN A 309 20.93 0.81 -3.02
CA GLN A 309 22.21 1.42 -2.69
C GLN A 309 22.28 1.73 -1.20
N THR A 310 23.44 1.58 -0.61
CA THR A 310 23.75 2.14 0.71
C THR A 310 24.82 3.19 0.51
N GLY A 311 24.68 4.36 1.13
CA GLY A 311 25.72 5.38 1.13
C GLY A 311 26.19 5.89 -0.24
N SER A 312 27.41 6.41 -0.31
CA SER A 312 27.97 6.97 -1.54
C SER A 312 29.17 6.24 -2.11
N GLY A 313 29.02 5.75 -3.34
CA GLY A 313 30.12 5.25 -4.17
C GLY A 313 30.89 4.08 -3.56
N SER A 314 31.91 3.57 -4.27
CA SER A 314 32.78 2.41 -3.95
C SER A 314 32.79 1.91 -2.50
N PHE A 315 32.90 0.59 -2.31
CA PHE A 315 33.06 -0.07 -0.99
C PHE A 315 34.04 0.65 -0.04
N SER A 316 35.10 1.26 -0.59
CA SER A 316 36.10 2.04 0.14
C SER A 316 35.60 3.33 0.82
N SER A 317 34.49 3.91 0.35
CA SER A 317 33.87 5.12 0.92
C SER A 317 32.60 4.85 1.73
N GLY A 318 32.34 3.57 2.06
CA GLY A 318 31.18 3.18 2.86
C GLY A 318 29.87 3.10 2.07
N GLY A 319 29.93 3.30 0.74
CA GLY A 319 28.80 3.09 -0.14
C GLY A 319 28.91 1.77 -0.92
N TYR A 320 27.75 1.24 -1.32
CA TYR A 320 27.68 0.08 -2.20
C TYR A 320 26.38 0.10 -2.99
N ASN A 321 26.47 -0.20 -4.29
CA ASN A 321 25.30 -0.39 -5.14
C ASN A 321 25.08 -1.90 -5.33
N PHE A 322 24.04 -2.41 -4.70
CA PHE A 322 23.62 -3.81 -4.80
C PHE A 322 22.85 -4.10 -6.09
N GLY A 323 22.62 -3.09 -6.94
CA GLY A 323 21.94 -3.23 -8.21
C GLY A 323 20.48 -3.66 -8.06
N TYR A 324 20.01 -4.46 -9.02
CA TYR A 324 18.67 -5.02 -9.01
C TYR A 324 18.55 -6.11 -7.93
N ASN A 325 17.53 -5.97 -7.08
CA ASN A 325 17.22 -6.94 -6.02
C ASN A 325 15.74 -7.30 -6.11
N ALA A 326 15.41 -8.59 -6.05
CA ALA A 326 14.03 -9.02 -6.11
C ALA A 326 13.76 -10.28 -5.29
N LEU A 327 12.63 -10.26 -4.60
CA LEU A 327 11.93 -11.41 -4.03
C LEU A 327 10.61 -11.50 -4.77
N GLN A 328 10.39 -12.57 -5.54
CA GLN A 328 9.21 -12.68 -6.41
C GLN A 328 8.50 -14.01 -6.23
N GLY A 329 7.18 -13.99 -6.44
CA GLY A 329 6.35 -15.19 -6.40
C GLY A 329 6.12 -15.78 -5.00
N LEU A 330 6.37 -15.00 -3.93
CA LEU A 330 6.23 -15.49 -2.57
C LEU A 330 4.76 -15.83 -2.28
N SER A 331 4.55 -17.01 -1.69
CA SER A 331 3.25 -17.47 -1.20
C SER A 331 3.36 -17.75 0.29
N ILE A 332 2.45 -17.17 1.07
CA ILE A 332 2.43 -17.35 2.52
C ILE A 332 1.53 -18.54 2.82
N ASN A 333 2.12 -19.71 3.07
CA ASN A 333 1.33 -20.92 3.35
C ASN A 333 0.77 -20.96 4.77
N TYR A 334 1.43 -20.28 5.70
CA TYR A 334 0.96 -20.09 7.07
C TYR A 334 1.62 -18.82 7.61
N LEU A 335 0.85 -18.01 8.32
CA LEU A 335 1.34 -16.86 9.08
C LEU A 335 0.45 -16.72 10.30
N LYS A 336 1.06 -16.55 11.46
CA LYS A 336 0.34 -16.16 12.66
C LYS A 336 1.12 -15.05 13.33
N VAL A 337 0.49 -13.89 13.42
CA VAL A 337 1.00 -12.73 14.15
C VAL A 337 0.10 -12.56 15.36
N THR A 338 0.71 -12.47 16.53
CA THR A 338 -0.01 -12.25 17.79
C THR A 338 0.58 -11.00 18.41
N SER A 339 -0.27 -10.05 18.78
CA SER A 339 0.17 -8.96 19.65
C SER A 339 0.60 -9.56 20.98
N HIS A 340 1.53 -8.89 21.64
CA HIS A 340 1.91 -9.25 22.98
C HIS A 340 1.89 -7.97 23.81
N ASP A 341 1.40 -8.08 25.03
CA ASP A 341 1.73 -7.09 26.06
C ASP A 341 3.26 -7.11 26.22
N LEU A 342 3.86 -5.92 26.26
CA LEU A 342 5.28 -5.73 26.52
C LEU A 342 5.57 -5.89 28.01
#